data_AF-A0A7C3X432-F1
#
_entry.id   AF-A0A7C3X432-F1
#
_cell.length_a   1.000
_cell.length_b   1.000
_cell.length_c   1.000
_cell.angle_alpha   90.00
_cell.angle_beta   90.00
_cell.angle_gamma   90.00
#
_symmetry.space_group_name_H-M   'P 1'
#
loop_
_entity.id
_entity.type
_entity.pdbx_description
1 polymer ?
#
loop_
_entity_poly.entity_id
_entity_poly.type
_entity_poly.pdbx_seq_one_letter_code
_entity_poly.pdbx_strand_id
1 'polypeptide(L)' 'PVIINLQGADVELSKRLIDFGSGLTYALDGGMQKVADKVFLLTPRNVEVSAEEKQRLIEKGFFNQF' A
#
# COMPACT_ATOMS: atom_id res chain seq x y z
N PRO A 1 9.19 1.01 -1.90
CA PRO A 1 7.78 1.18 -1.48
C PRO A 1 6.91 0.21 -2.28
N VAL A 2 5.79 -0.24 -1.73
CA VAL A 2 4.88 -1.19 -2.39
C VAL A 2 3.46 -0.62 -2.39
N ILE A 3 2.79 -0.66 -3.54
CA ILE A 3 1.36 -0.36 -3.66
C ILE A 3 0.59 -1.67 -3.64
N ILE A 4 -0.41 -1.76 -2.76
CA ILE A 4 -1.34 -2.87 -2.67
C ILE A 4 -2.71 -2.37 -3.13
N ASN A 5 -3.18 -2.84 -4.28
CA ASN A 5 -4.54 -2.59 -4.75
C ASN A 5 -5.44 -3.80 -4.42
N LEU A 6 -6.43 -3.59 -3.55
CA LEU A 6 -7.39 -4.59 -3.09
C LEU A 6 -8.79 -4.39 -3.67
N GLN A 7 -8.96 -3.57 -4.73
CA GLN A 7 -10.27 -3.29 -5.32
C GLN A 7 -11.00 -4.55 -5.79
N GLY A 8 -10.26 -5.55 -6.29
CA GLY A 8 -10.80 -6.86 -6.69
C GLY A 8 -10.83 -7.93 -5.59
N ALA A 9 -10.31 -7.63 -4.40
CA ALA A 9 -10.34 -8.57 -3.28
C ALA A 9 -11.70 -8.50 -2.55
N ASP A 10 -12.17 -9.67 -2.09
CA ASP A 10 -13.30 -9.73 -1.17
C ASP A 10 -12.93 -9.09 0.19
N VAL A 11 -13.95 -8.88 1.03
CA VAL A 11 -13.80 -8.17 2.30
C VAL A 11 -12.93 -8.94 3.29
N GLU A 12 -13.02 -10.27 3.31
CA GLU A 12 -12.27 -11.10 4.25
C GLU A 12 -10.79 -11.13 3.88
N LEU A 13 -10.48 -11.38 2.61
CA LEU A 13 -9.13 -11.34 2.07
C LEU A 13 -8.51 -9.95 2.24
N SER A 14 -9.27 -8.89 1.99
CA SER A 14 -8.81 -7.51 2.17
C SER A 14 -8.36 -7.25 3.60
N LYS A 15 -9.15 -7.68 4.60
CA LYS A 15 -8.79 -7.55 6.02
C LYS A 15 -7.51 -8.32 6.35
N ARG A 16 -7.43 -9.58 5.94
CA ARG A 16 -6.24 -10.43 6.18
C ARG A 16 -4.96 -9.83 5.58
N LEU A 17 -5.05 -9.26 4.39
CA LEU A 17 -3.90 -8.62 3.73
C LEU A 17 -3.50 -7.30 4.42
N ILE A 18 -4.47 -6.52 4.88
CA ILE A 18 -4.23 -5.31 5.67
C ILE A 18 -3.57 -5.65 7.00
N ASP A 19 -4.06 -6.67 7.72
CA ASP A 19 -3.49 -7.11 9.00
C ASP A 19 -2.05 -7.62 8.82
N PHE A 20 -1.82 -8.44 7.79
CA PHE A 20 -0.49 -8.94 7.45
C PHE A 20 0.47 -7.79 7.12
N GLY A 21 0.07 -6.88 6.23
CA GLY A 21 0.87 -5.71 5.85
C GLY A 21 1.17 -4.81 7.05
N SER A 22 0.18 -4.58 7.92
CA SER A 22 0.35 -3.79 9.15
C SER A 22 1.35 -4.44 10.10
N GLY A 23 1.29 -5.77 10.27
CA GLY A 23 2.26 -6.53 11.06
C GLY A 23 3.69 -6.42 10.53
N LEU A 24 3.87 -6.50 9.20
CA LEU A 24 5.17 -6.32 8.56
C LEU A 24 5.73 -4.91 8.78
N THR A 25 4.93 -3.88 8.53
CA THR A 25 5.36 -2.50 8.71
C THR A 25 5.63 -2.18 10.17
N TYR A 26 4.85 -2.74 11.09
CA TYR A 26 5.08 -2.58 12.52
C TYR A 26 6.41 -3.23 12.95
N ALA A 27 6.65 -4.49 12.55
CA ALA A 27 7.86 -5.22 12.94
C ALA A 27 9.14 -4.61 12.35
N LEU A 28 9.05 -3.96 11.19
CA LEU A 28 10.19 -3.38 10.49
C LEU A 28 10.28 -1.85 10.63
N ASP A 29 9.47 -1.26 11.51
CA ASP A 29 9.34 0.18 11.72
C ASP A 29 9.14 0.97 10.41
N GLY A 30 8.37 0.38 9.49
CA GLY A 30 7.91 0.99 8.26
C GLY A 30 6.58 1.72 8.43
N GLY A 31 6.03 2.19 7.31
CA GLY A 31 4.74 2.87 7.26
C GLY A 31 3.73 2.14 6.39
N MET A 32 2.45 2.26 6.75
CA MET A 32 1.32 1.88 5.89
C MET A 32 0.31 3.03 5.83
N GLN A 33 -0.13 3.39 4.62
CA GLN A 33 -1.06 4.50 4.41
C GLN A 33 -2.12 4.11 3.37
N LYS A 34 -3.40 4.41 3.64
CA LYS A 34 -4.44 4.37 2.61
C LYS A 34 -4.22 5.53 1.64
N VAL A 35 -4.22 5.25 0.34
CA VAL A 35 -3.95 6.25 -0.70
C VAL A 35 -5.09 6.44 -1.68
N ALA A 36 -5.94 5.43 -1.83
CA ALA A 36 -7.22 5.50 -2.52
C ALA A 36 -8.16 4.45 -1.92
N ASP A 37 -9.40 4.32 -2.43
CA ASP A 37 -10.30 3.30 -1.92
C ASP A 37 -9.78 1.88 -2.20
N LYS A 38 -9.66 1.08 -1.14
CA LYS A 38 -9.01 -0.24 -1.14
C LYS A 38 -7.57 -0.25 -1.71
N VAL A 39 -6.87 0.88 -1.75
CA VAL A 39 -5.46 0.95 -2.18
C VAL A 39 -4.58 1.50 -1.07
N PHE A 40 -3.49 0.80 -0.79
CA PHE A 40 -2.57 1.10 0.31
C PHE A 40 -1.13 1.20 -0.18
N LEU A 41 -0.37 2.12 0.40
CA LEU A 41 1.06 2.28 0.21
C LEU A 41 1.79 1.79 1.45
N LEU A 42 2.73 0.86 1.27
CA LEU A 42 3.66 0.40 2.29
C LEU A 42 5.05 0.98 2.02
N THR A 43 5.67 1.53 3.05
CA THR A 43 7.03 2.10 3.02
C THR A 43 7.92 1.39 4.04
N PRO A 44 9.18 1.08 3.71
CA PRO A 44 10.16 0.65 4.70
C PRO A 44 10.61 1.84 5.56
N ARG A 45 11.23 1.56 6.72
CA ARG A 45 11.65 2.55 7.74
C ARG A 45 12.31 3.81 7.20
N ASN A 46 13.24 3.67 6.26
CA ASN A 46 14.11 4.77 5.81
C ASN A 46 13.65 5.39 4.49
N VAL A 47 12.38 5.22 4.11
CA VAL A 47 11.84 5.77 2.86
C VAL A 47 10.72 6.74 3.18
N GLU A 48 11.04 8.02 3.07
CA GLU A 48 10.05 9.08 2.94
C GLU A 48 9.66 9.24 1.47
N VAL A 49 8.36 9.20 1.20
CA VAL A 49 7.81 9.36 -0.15
C VAL A 49 7.18 10.75 -0.22
N SER A 50 7.70 11.62 -1.09
CA SER A 50 7.11 12.94 -1.33
C SER A 50 5.69 12.81 -1.86
N ALA A 51 4.88 13.87 -1.75
CA ALA A 51 3.53 13.88 -2.30
C ALA A 51 3.50 13.61 -3.81
N GLU A 52 4.46 14.18 -4.56
CA GLU A 52 4.61 13.96 -6.00
C GLU A 52 4.96 12.50 -6.34
N GLU A 53 5.92 11.92 -5.62
CA GLU A 53 6.31 10.52 -5.86
C GLU A 53 5.19 9.56 -5.47
N LYS A 54 4.44 9.87 -4.41
CA LYS A 54 3.25 9.12 -4.00
C LYS A 54 2.20 9.11 -5.11
N GLN A 55 1.92 10.27 -5.69
CA GLN A 55 0.98 10.39 -6.81
C GLN A 55 1.44 9.55 -8.01
N ARG A 56 2.72 9.63 -8.37
CA ARG A 56 3.30 8.85 -9.47
C ARG A 56 3.24 7.33 -9.22
N LEU A 57 3.48 6.89 -7.99
CA LEU A 57 3.41 5.48 -7.60
C LEU A 57 1.98 4.94 -7.67
N ILE A 58 0.99 5.75 -7.27
CA ILE A 58 -0.43 5.41 -7.36
C ILE A 58 -0.81 5.22 -8.83
N GLU A 59 -0.48 6.19 -9.70
CA GLU A 59 -0.76 6.11 -11.13
C GLU A 59 -0.14 4.86 -11.76
N LYS A 60 1.15 4.61 -11.54
CA LYS A 60 1.84 3.40 -12.03
C LYS A 60 1.24 2.11 -11.50
N GLY A 61 0.86 2.06 -10.22
CA GLY A 61 0.22 0.91 -9.61
C GLY A 61 -1.12 0.55 -10.27
N PHE A 62 -1.86 1.54 -10.76
CA PHE A 62 -3.08 1.31 -11.53
C PHE A 62 -2.83 0.83 -12.96
N PHE A 63 -1.78 1.32 -13.64
CA PHE A 63 -1.48 0.90 -15.02
C PHE A 63 -1.01 -0.56 -15.12
N ASN A 64 -0.37 -1.10 -14.09
CA ASN A 64 0.17 -2.47 -14.10
C ASN A 64 -0.87 -3.57 -13.82
N GLN A 65 -2.16 -3.25 -13.85
CA GLN A 65 -3.26 -4.20 -13.61
C GLN A 65 -4.16 -4.46 -14.83
N PHE A 66 -3.80 -3.88 -15.98
CA PHE A 66 -4.46 -4.13 -17.27
C PHE A 66 -3.55 -4.96 -18.19
#